data_AF-K1XKY9-F1
#
_entry.id   AF-K1XKY9-F1
#
_cell.length_a   1.000
_cell.length_b   1.000
_cell.length_c   1.000
_cell.angle_alpha   90.00
_cell.angle_beta   90.00
_cell.angle_gamma   90.00
#
_symmetry.space_group_name_H-M   'P 1'
#
loop_
_entity.id
_entity.type
_entity.pdbx_description
1 polymer ?
#
loop_
_entity_poly.entity_id
_entity_poly.type
_entity_poly.pdbx_seq_one_letter_code
_entity_poly.pdbx_strand_id
1 'polypeptide(L)'
;MKRSTILFMLVLLSLNVFGQGKMLKEQALEEFRNEHYDEAIALLEKAAKETPKDAEIFYYLGWFNHYRAYDSRPLSGYDFSYSEQIFKYLDKALELKPDYGDAKYFYGAECSGNAFIAMQNNDAEKLNYFYKLANDKGAYPAWLKEFGRNFLNNCDANAILFTGGNADFDVCLYLQLHENLRTDITLVPIGNVDRPWYVKFLKNGLEGAIKKVELNLTDQQIMDIHPFKWDTTMVSIKVSSDGKRQFSLTDNYLFQWQVEPDLFSERMHSKIESEKAKNRTYLSPQRAILLQIVEDNFSKRPIYFSNFCSPTFYGGLNVYFQNCGLVSRLTPILTKDTDFAFDHSKMKELLQEQNLINFKTLINSDMPRISGIIVSGYYNTLLNLSERYEMTNDLKGKNNLKLLFEKHLKIGYDTEFENEIYKKEM
;
A
#
# COMPACT_ATOMS: atom_id res chain seq x y z
N MET A 1 -8.06 44.53 71.62
CA MET A 1 -8.11 43.54 70.52
C MET A 1 -6.72 43.39 69.93
N LYS A 2 -6.31 42.14 69.71
CA LYS A 2 -4.96 41.63 69.39
C LYS A 2 -4.35 42.26 68.14
N ARG A 3 -3.02 42.41 68.14
CA ARG A 3 -2.11 41.71 67.19
C ARG A 3 -0.64 41.90 67.58
N SER A 4 -0.03 40.80 68.02
CA SER A 4 1.41 40.64 68.21
C SER A 4 2.12 40.41 66.88
N THR A 5 3.32 40.97 66.82
CA THR A 5 4.48 40.61 66.01
C THR A 5 4.72 39.10 65.95
N ILE A 6 5.14 38.57 64.79
CA ILE A 6 6.20 37.54 64.65
C ILE A 6 6.69 37.56 63.19
N LEU A 7 8.00 37.73 63.09
CA LEU A 7 8.88 37.61 61.93
C LEU A 7 8.84 36.16 61.41
N PHE A 8 8.46 35.93 60.16
CA PHE A 8 8.57 34.60 59.53
C PHE A 8 9.77 34.58 58.58
N MET A 9 10.85 33.91 59.01
CA MET A 9 11.82 33.29 58.13
C MET A 9 11.08 32.24 57.29
N LEU A 10 10.98 32.46 55.97
CA LEU A 10 10.64 31.40 55.03
C LEU A 10 11.95 30.79 54.53
N VAL A 11 12.28 29.66 55.14
CA VAL A 11 13.32 28.72 54.75
C VAL A 11 13.08 28.31 53.30
N LEU A 12 14.09 28.56 52.45
CA LEU A 12 14.30 27.93 51.16
C LEU A 12 14.28 26.40 51.35
N LEU A 13 13.12 25.79 51.14
CA LEU A 13 13.01 24.37 50.87
C LEU A 13 13.31 24.16 49.38
N SER A 14 14.58 23.87 49.14
CA SER A 14 15.10 23.26 47.93
C SER A 14 14.37 21.95 47.63
N LEU A 15 13.25 22.03 46.92
CA LEU A 15 12.81 20.93 46.08
C LEU A 15 13.67 20.97 44.81
N ASN A 16 14.87 20.40 44.92
CA ASN A 16 15.51 19.72 43.80
C ASN A 16 14.57 18.58 43.37
N VAL A 17 13.51 18.90 42.64
CA VAL A 17 12.94 17.92 41.72
C VAL A 17 13.98 17.80 40.63
N PHE A 18 14.79 16.74 40.75
CA PHE A 18 15.63 16.23 39.70
C PHE A 18 14.98 16.49 38.33
N GLY A 19 15.63 17.27 37.48
CA GLY A 19 15.40 17.15 36.05
C GLY A 19 15.75 15.72 35.69
N GLN A 20 14.75 14.83 35.65
CA GLN A 20 14.90 13.53 35.03
C GLN A 20 15.17 13.81 33.56
N GLY A 21 16.43 13.68 33.13
CA GLY A 21 16.75 13.62 31.71
C GLY A 21 15.84 12.56 31.08
N LYS A 22 15.24 12.87 29.93
CA LYS A 22 14.40 11.94 29.16
C LYS A 22 15.08 10.56 29.11
N MET A 23 14.33 9.47 29.23
CA MET A 23 14.90 8.12 29.09
C MET A 23 15.56 7.97 27.71
N LEU A 24 16.63 7.18 27.59
CA LEU A 24 17.38 7.02 26.32
C LEU A 24 16.47 6.65 25.13
N LYS A 25 15.46 5.80 25.36
CA LYS A 25 14.45 5.45 24.36
C LYS A 25 13.64 6.66 23.87
N GLU A 26 13.20 7.53 24.78
CA GLU A 26 12.44 8.74 24.43
C GLU A 26 13.29 9.76 23.67
N GLN A 27 14.57 9.88 24.04
CA GLN A 27 15.54 10.69 23.30
C GLN A 27 15.72 10.14 21.89
N ALA A 28 15.86 8.82 21.73
CA ALA A 28 15.99 8.21 20.42
C ALA A 28 14.76 8.44 19.52
N LEU A 29 13.55 8.33 20.07
CA LEU A 29 12.32 8.62 19.33
C LEU A 29 12.24 10.09 18.89
N GLU A 30 12.79 11.02 19.69
CA GLU A 30 12.87 12.43 19.33
C GLU A 30 13.88 12.67 18.20
N GLU A 31 15.08 12.10 18.31
CA GLU A 31 16.08 12.19 17.24
C GLU A 31 15.56 11.59 15.93
N PHE A 32 14.84 10.47 16.00
CA PHE A 32 14.20 9.88 14.82
C PHE A 32 13.15 10.79 14.19
N ARG A 33 12.32 11.47 14.99
CA ARG A 33 11.34 12.45 14.49
C ARG A 33 11.99 13.65 13.79
N ASN A 34 13.22 14.00 14.21
CA ASN A 34 14.03 15.04 13.59
C ASN A 34 14.91 14.51 12.45
N GLU A 35 14.70 13.27 12.00
CA GLU A 35 15.45 12.61 10.93
C GLU A 35 16.96 12.41 11.23
N HIS A 36 17.34 12.48 12.51
CA HIS A 36 18.70 12.21 13.01
C HIS A 36 18.88 10.70 13.29
N TYR A 37 18.85 9.90 12.22
CA TYR A 37 18.77 8.44 12.33
C TYR A 37 19.98 7.80 13.03
N ASP A 38 21.20 8.28 12.79
CA ASP A 38 22.41 7.73 13.39
C ASP A 38 22.43 7.96 14.92
N GLU A 39 22.06 9.17 15.35
CA GLU A 39 21.92 9.54 16.75
C GLU A 39 20.82 8.73 17.45
N ALA A 40 19.67 8.59 16.79
CA ALA A 40 18.55 7.79 17.29
C ALA A 40 18.95 6.32 17.51
N ILE A 41 19.64 5.71 16.54
CA ILE A 41 20.13 4.33 16.64
C ILE A 41 21.15 4.20 17.77
N ALA A 42 22.13 5.11 17.86
CA ALA A 42 23.15 5.08 18.91
C ALA A 42 22.55 5.19 20.33
N LEU A 43 21.49 5.98 20.49
CA LEU A 43 20.75 6.09 21.75
C LEU A 43 20.00 4.78 22.09
N LEU A 44 19.36 4.14 21.11
CA LEU A 44 18.70 2.84 21.31
C LEU A 44 19.70 1.72 21.61
N GLU A 45 20.88 1.71 21.00
CA GLU A 45 21.90 0.70 21.30
C GLU A 45 22.42 0.81 22.73
N LYS A 46 22.50 2.04 23.28
CA LYS A 46 22.78 2.26 24.70
C LYS A 46 21.61 1.77 25.56
N ALA A 47 20.38 2.14 25.21
CA ALA A 47 19.18 1.70 25.92
C ALA A 47 19.04 0.17 25.94
N ALA A 48 19.38 -0.53 24.85
CA ALA A 48 19.35 -1.99 24.75
C ALA A 48 20.31 -2.67 25.74
N LYS A 49 21.44 -2.02 26.07
CA LYS A 49 22.39 -2.53 27.09
C LYS A 49 21.84 -2.35 28.50
N GLU A 50 21.10 -1.27 28.76
CA GLU A 50 20.51 -0.97 30.07
C GLU A 50 19.27 -1.81 30.35
N THR A 51 18.45 -2.08 29.32
CA THR A 51 17.19 -2.81 29.43
C THR A 51 17.08 -3.92 28.36
N PRO A 52 17.87 -5.00 28.44
CA PRO A 52 17.97 -6.02 27.39
C PRO A 52 16.73 -6.93 27.23
N LYS A 53 15.69 -6.73 28.04
CA LYS A 53 14.42 -7.46 27.95
C LYS A 53 13.27 -6.61 27.38
N ASP A 54 13.53 -5.36 27.02
CA ASP A 54 12.52 -4.50 26.38
C ASP A 54 12.46 -4.80 24.87
N ALA A 55 11.45 -5.55 24.44
CA ALA A 55 11.23 -5.92 23.04
C ALA A 55 11.06 -4.70 22.13
N GLU A 56 10.51 -3.60 22.65
CA GLU A 56 10.23 -2.38 21.88
C GLU A 56 11.53 -1.69 21.43
N ILE A 57 12.59 -1.72 22.25
CA ILE A 57 13.90 -1.17 21.87
C ILE A 57 14.46 -1.92 20.66
N PHE A 58 14.39 -3.25 20.66
CA PHE A 58 14.88 -4.08 19.57
C PHE A 58 14.03 -3.91 18.31
N TYR A 59 12.70 -3.74 18.47
CA TYR A 59 11.83 -3.35 17.37
C TYR A 59 12.26 -2.00 16.77
N TYR A 60 12.43 -0.96 17.58
CA TYR A 60 12.88 0.35 17.10
C TYR A 60 14.27 0.29 16.46
N LEU A 61 15.19 -0.53 16.98
CA LEU A 61 16.50 -0.75 16.35
C LEU A 61 16.36 -1.34 14.95
N GLY A 62 15.49 -2.35 14.77
CA GLY A 62 15.18 -2.91 13.45
C GLY A 62 14.54 -1.87 12.53
N TRP A 63 13.50 -1.19 13.00
CA TRP A 63 12.76 -0.19 12.24
C TRP A 63 13.64 1.02 11.84
N PHE A 64 14.42 1.57 12.75
CA PHE A 64 15.24 2.76 12.48
C PHE A 64 16.37 2.44 11.52
N ASN A 65 16.99 1.25 11.66
CA ASN A 65 17.99 0.80 10.69
C ASN A 65 17.39 0.57 9.29
N HIS A 66 16.15 0.08 9.21
CA HIS A 66 15.44 -0.01 7.93
C HIS A 66 15.24 1.37 7.30
N TYR A 67 14.73 2.36 8.04
CA TYR A 67 14.56 3.71 7.48
C TYR A 67 15.89 4.36 7.08
N ARG A 68 16.94 4.18 7.88
CA ARG A 68 18.29 4.64 7.54
C ARG A 68 18.80 4.01 6.24
N ALA A 69 18.47 2.74 6.01
CA ALA A 69 18.89 2.00 4.83
C ALA A 69 18.18 2.44 3.55
N TYR A 70 16.86 2.63 3.59
CA TYR A 70 16.05 2.84 2.39
C TYR A 70 15.71 4.31 2.12
N ASP A 71 15.58 5.15 3.15
CA ASP A 71 15.01 6.50 3.01
C ASP A 71 16.02 7.64 3.25
N SER A 72 17.08 7.43 4.04
CA SER A 72 17.87 8.56 4.53
C SER A 72 19.10 8.94 3.73
N ARG A 73 19.78 8.01 3.03
CA ARG A 73 20.94 8.35 2.17
C ARG A 73 21.19 7.33 1.06
N PRO A 74 21.51 7.78 -0.18
CA PRO A 74 22.11 6.92 -1.18
C PRO A 74 23.61 6.75 -0.86
N LEU A 75 23.97 5.75 -0.04
CA LEU A 75 25.37 5.52 0.35
C LEU A 75 26.06 4.43 -0.47
N SER A 76 27.33 4.67 -0.78
CA SER A 76 28.29 3.58 -1.06
C SER A 76 28.49 2.74 0.21
N GLY A 77 28.44 1.42 0.09
CA GLY A 77 28.66 0.50 1.22
C GLY A 77 27.39 -0.07 1.86
N TYR A 78 26.19 0.23 1.33
CA TYR A 78 25.01 -0.56 1.67
C TYR A 78 25.11 -1.94 1.03
N ASP A 79 25.25 -2.97 1.86
CA ASP A 79 25.29 -4.37 1.45
C ASP A 79 24.38 -5.23 2.37
N PHE A 80 24.33 -6.53 2.10
CA PHE A 80 23.50 -7.49 2.83
C PHE A 80 23.76 -7.50 4.35
N SER A 81 24.91 -7.03 4.85
CA SER A 81 25.20 -6.99 6.28
C SER A 81 24.27 -6.07 7.07
N TYR A 82 23.72 -5.03 6.43
CA TYR A 82 22.72 -4.15 7.05
C TYR A 82 21.41 -4.89 7.29
N SER A 83 20.92 -5.62 6.29
CA SER A 83 19.72 -6.46 6.42
C SER A 83 19.91 -7.54 7.48
N GLU A 84 21.09 -8.18 7.55
CA GLU A 84 21.39 -9.14 8.63
C GLU A 84 21.29 -8.49 10.02
N GLN A 85 21.76 -7.26 10.18
CA GLN A 85 21.68 -6.55 11.44
C GLN A 85 20.24 -6.17 11.81
N ILE A 86 19.44 -5.74 10.83
CA ILE A 86 18.00 -5.47 11.00
C ILE A 86 17.29 -6.75 11.43
N PHE A 87 17.52 -7.87 10.75
CA PHE A 87 16.92 -9.17 11.11
C PHE A 87 17.32 -9.61 12.52
N LYS A 88 18.57 -9.44 12.95
CA LYS A 88 19.00 -9.75 14.33
C LYS A 88 18.20 -8.96 15.36
N TYR A 89 17.97 -7.67 15.12
CA TYR A 89 17.18 -6.84 16.03
C TYR A 89 15.70 -7.26 16.05
N LEU A 90 15.09 -7.49 14.89
CA LEU A 90 13.70 -7.94 14.81
C LEU A 90 13.51 -9.35 15.39
N ASP A 91 14.45 -10.27 15.15
CA ASP A 91 14.46 -11.59 15.78
C ASP A 91 14.51 -11.48 17.29
N LYS A 92 15.32 -10.57 17.84
CA LYS A 92 15.37 -10.35 19.29
C LYS A 92 14.05 -9.78 19.83
N ALA A 93 13.43 -8.86 19.10
CA ALA A 93 12.11 -8.33 19.46
C ALA A 93 11.05 -9.44 19.50
N LEU A 94 11.05 -10.33 18.50
CA LEU A 94 10.11 -11.45 18.41
C LEU A 94 10.41 -12.59 19.40
N GLU A 95 11.67 -12.79 19.79
CA GLU A 95 12.05 -13.70 20.88
C GLU A 95 11.47 -13.23 22.22
N LEU A 96 11.56 -11.92 22.49
CA LEU A 96 11.06 -11.31 23.73
C LEU A 96 9.54 -11.15 23.73
N LYS A 97 8.93 -10.90 22.56
CA LYS A 97 7.49 -10.71 22.38
C LYS A 97 7.02 -11.35 21.05
N PRO A 98 6.65 -12.64 21.05
CA PRO A 98 6.28 -13.37 19.82
C PRO A 98 5.02 -12.88 19.10
N ASP A 99 4.15 -12.14 19.79
CA ASP A 99 2.93 -11.53 19.25
C ASP A 99 3.13 -10.08 18.81
N TYR A 100 4.37 -9.60 18.73
CA TYR A 100 4.64 -8.21 18.36
C TYR A 100 4.35 -7.92 16.88
N GLY A 101 3.13 -7.43 16.63
CA GLY A 101 2.61 -7.07 15.32
C GLY A 101 3.53 -6.20 14.46
N ASP A 102 3.96 -5.05 14.99
CA ASP A 102 4.82 -4.13 14.24
C ASP A 102 6.17 -4.77 13.88
N ALA A 103 6.78 -5.55 14.79
CA ALA A 103 8.00 -6.26 14.48
C ALA A 103 7.81 -7.30 13.36
N LYS A 104 6.69 -8.03 13.34
CA LYS A 104 6.35 -8.97 12.25
C LYS A 104 6.14 -8.25 10.92
N TYR A 105 5.40 -7.14 10.95
CA TYR A 105 5.18 -6.31 9.77
C TYR A 105 6.51 -5.81 9.19
N PHE A 106 7.38 -5.25 10.03
CA PHE A 106 8.67 -4.73 9.58
C PHE A 106 9.65 -5.85 9.17
N TYR A 107 9.53 -7.06 9.73
CA TYR A 107 10.25 -8.22 9.22
C TYR A 107 9.85 -8.52 7.78
N GLY A 108 8.55 -8.49 7.49
CA GLY A 108 8.01 -8.61 6.15
C GLY A 108 8.50 -7.50 5.21
N ALA A 109 8.51 -6.25 5.68
CA ALA A 109 9.01 -5.11 4.90
C ALA A 109 10.51 -5.24 4.56
N GLU A 110 11.34 -5.68 5.50
CA GLU A 110 12.77 -5.93 5.25
C GLU A 110 12.98 -7.08 4.26
N CYS A 111 12.19 -8.15 4.37
CA CYS A 111 12.19 -9.24 3.39
C CYS A 111 11.75 -8.74 2.01
N SER A 112 10.74 -7.87 1.93
CA SER A 112 10.28 -7.26 0.68
C SER A 112 11.40 -6.41 0.05
N GLY A 113 12.07 -5.55 0.81
CA GLY A 113 13.23 -4.78 0.30
C GLY A 113 14.31 -5.67 -0.32
N ASN A 114 14.65 -6.77 0.35
CA ASN A 114 15.60 -7.76 -0.18
C ASN A 114 15.05 -8.55 -1.39
N ALA A 115 13.76 -8.84 -1.42
CA ALA A 115 13.09 -9.45 -2.56
C ALA A 115 13.11 -8.55 -3.79
N PHE A 116 13.01 -7.23 -3.64
CA PHE A 116 13.15 -6.28 -4.74
C PHE A 116 14.58 -6.27 -5.30
N ILE A 117 15.60 -6.41 -4.45
CA ILE A 117 16.99 -6.63 -4.90
C ILE A 117 17.11 -7.96 -5.66
N ALA A 118 16.43 -9.02 -5.21
CA ALA A 118 16.39 -10.28 -5.94
C ALA A 118 15.72 -10.12 -7.33
N MET A 119 14.61 -9.37 -7.43
CA MET A 119 13.98 -9.02 -8.71
C MET A 119 14.92 -8.24 -9.64
N GLN A 120 15.64 -7.24 -9.13
CA GLN A 120 16.64 -6.49 -9.89
C GLN A 120 17.69 -7.40 -10.55
N ASN A 121 18.08 -8.45 -9.83
CA ASN A 121 19.11 -9.39 -10.25
C ASN A 121 18.54 -10.63 -10.98
N ASN A 122 17.22 -10.71 -11.19
CA ASN A 122 16.50 -11.88 -11.72
C ASN A 122 16.77 -13.18 -10.92
N ASP A 123 16.92 -13.06 -9.60
CA ASP A 123 17.21 -14.16 -8.68
C ASP A 123 15.91 -14.72 -8.09
N ALA A 124 15.34 -15.73 -8.78
CA ALA A 124 14.09 -16.35 -8.36
C ALA A 124 14.21 -17.13 -7.04
N GLU A 125 15.39 -17.70 -6.74
CA GLU A 125 15.61 -18.45 -5.50
C GLU A 125 15.56 -17.52 -4.29
N LYS A 126 16.28 -16.39 -4.34
CA LYS A 126 16.22 -15.39 -3.27
C LYS A 126 14.86 -14.74 -3.14
N LEU A 127 14.18 -14.46 -4.25
CA LEU A 127 12.81 -13.96 -4.23
C LEU A 127 11.90 -14.90 -3.42
N ASN A 128 11.93 -16.20 -3.73
CA ASN A 128 11.16 -17.21 -3.01
C ASN A 128 11.58 -17.30 -1.53
N TYR A 129 12.88 -17.29 -1.26
CA TYR A 129 13.42 -17.35 0.10
C TYR A 129 12.91 -16.22 0.99
N PHE A 130 12.96 -14.97 0.55
CA PHE A 130 12.56 -13.83 1.38
C PHE A 130 11.06 -13.81 1.67
N TYR A 131 10.21 -14.14 0.69
CA TYR A 131 8.76 -14.26 0.95
C TYR A 131 8.44 -15.44 1.86
N LYS A 132 9.20 -16.55 1.78
CA LYS A 132 9.06 -17.66 2.73
C LYS A 132 9.47 -17.24 4.14
N LEU A 133 10.61 -16.57 4.28
CA LEU A 133 11.13 -16.09 5.56
C LEU A 133 10.16 -15.12 6.24
N ALA A 134 9.60 -14.16 5.48
CA ALA A 134 8.57 -13.25 5.98
C ALA A 134 7.36 -14.01 6.56
N ASN A 135 6.86 -15.01 5.82
CA ASN A 135 5.78 -15.86 6.29
C ASN A 135 6.15 -16.64 7.56
N ASP A 136 7.33 -17.28 7.59
CA ASP A 136 7.80 -18.08 8.73
C ASP A 136 7.93 -17.23 10.00
N LYS A 137 8.20 -15.92 9.86
CA LYS A 137 8.26 -14.94 10.95
C LYS A 137 6.91 -14.31 11.29
N GLY A 138 5.85 -14.72 10.59
CA GLY A 138 4.48 -14.31 10.88
C GLY A 138 4.05 -13.00 10.25
N ALA A 139 4.76 -12.50 9.23
CA ALA A 139 4.39 -11.28 8.51
C ALA A 139 3.07 -11.40 7.73
N TYR A 140 2.63 -12.63 7.42
CA TYR A 140 1.37 -12.91 6.71
C TYR A 140 0.43 -13.77 7.57
N PRO A 141 -0.26 -13.17 8.56
CA PRO A 141 -1.24 -13.89 9.38
C PRO A 141 -2.46 -14.33 8.55
N ALA A 142 -3.28 -15.21 9.12
CA ALA A 142 -4.42 -15.82 8.41
C ALA A 142 -5.39 -14.77 7.80
N TRP A 143 -5.72 -13.72 8.56
CA TRP A 143 -6.57 -12.62 8.10
C TRP A 143 -5.97 -11.88 6.89
N LEU A 144 -4.65 -11.67 6.87
CA LEU A 144 -3.99 -10.94 5.78
C LEU A 144 -3.91 -11.81 4.51
N LYS A 145 -3.65 -13.12 4.68
CA LYS A 145 -3.70 -14.08 3.56
C LYS A 145 -5.09 -14.20 2.96
N GLU A 146 -6.14 -14.20 3.79
CA GLU A 146 -7.53 -14.15 3.32
C GLU A 146 -7.83 -12.87 2.56
N PHE A 147 -7.37 -11.72 3.06
CA PHE A 147 -7.45 -10.46 2.32
C PHE A 147 -6.76 -10.55 0.96
N GLY A 148 -5.51 -11.07 0.89
CA GLY A 148 -4.78 -11.25 -0.36
C GLY A 148 -5.48 -12.20 -1.35
N ARG A 149 -6.08 -13.29 -0.86
CA ARG A 149 -6.91 -14.19 -1.68
C ARG A 149 -8.09 -13.46 -2.29
N ASN A 150 -8.83 -12.71 -1.48
CA ASN A 150 -9.99 -11.96 -1.94
C ASN A 150 -9.57 -10.90 -2.96
N PHE A 151 -8.45 -10.23 -2.71
CA PHE A 151 -7.87 -9.22 -3.59
C PHE A 151 -7.56 -9.79 -4.99
N LEU A 152 -6.86 -10.92 -5.04
CA LEU A 152 -6.53 -11.61 -6.30
C LEU A 152 -7.78 -12.19 -6.99
N ASN A 153 -8.68 -12.82 -6.23
CA ASN A 153 -9.87 -13.48 -6.79
C ASN A 153 -10.94 -12.49 -7.28
N ASN A 154 -10.92 -11.24 -6.83
CA ASN A 154 -11.81 -10.20 -7.31
C ASN A 154 -11.40 -9.66 -8.71
N CYS A 155 -10.19 -10.00 -9.18
CA CYS A 155 -9.71 -9.67 -10.53
C CYS A 155 -10.04 -10.76 -11.56
N ASP A 156 -10.26 -10.35 -12.81
CA ASP A 156 -10.42 -11.27 -13.94
C ASP A 156 -9.12 -12.01 -14.28
N ALA A 157 -9.24 -13.11 -15.05
CA ALA A 157 -8.11 -13.92 -15.48
C ALA A 157 -7.09 -13.09 -16.27
N ASN A 158 -5.80 -13.37 -16.05
CA ASN A 158 -4.67 -12.71 -16.67
C ASN A 158 -4.65 -11.19 -16.42
N ALA A 159 -5.19 -10.65 -15.34
CA ALA A 159 -5.21 -9.20 -15.11
C ALA A 159 -3.82 -8.60 -14.81
N ILE A 160 -3.62 -7.32 -15.12
CA ILE A 160 -2.60 -6.49 -14.46
C ILE A 160 -3.28 -5.80 -13.28
N LEU A 161 -2.71 -5.89 -12.09
CA LEU A 161 -3.26 -5.30 -10.87
C LEU A 161 -2.27 -4.30 -10.27
N PHE A 162 -2.62 -3.02 -10.32
CA PHE A 162 -1.88 -1.98 -9.62
C PHE A 162 -2.19 -2.01 -8.12
N THR A 163 -1.19 -2.24 -7.29
CA THR A 163 -1.32 -2.32 -5.82
C THR A 163 -0.92 -1.01 -5.16
N GLY A 164 -1.61 -0.67 -4.06
CA GLY A 164 -1.51 0.63 -3.38
C GLY A 164 -0.28 0.77 -2.48
N GLY A 165 0.23 -0.33 -1.95
CA GLY A 165 1.45 -0.33 -1.14
C GLY A 165 1.98 -1.74 -0.88
N ASN A 166 2.83 -1.86 0.13
CA ASN A 166 3.43 -3.13 0.50
C ASN A 166 2.40 -4.12 1.09
N ALA A 167 1.39 -3.62 1.82
CA ALA A 167 0.42 -4.47 2.51
C ALA A 167 -0.41 -5.34 1.55
N ASP A 168 -0.87 -4.79 0.42
CA ASP A 168 -1.58 -5.54 -0.61
C ASP A 168 -0.62 -6.25 -1.58
N PHE A 169 0.50 -5.62 -1.96
CA PHE A 169 1.50 -6.25 -2.82
C PHE A 169 2.13 -7.52 -2.23
N ASP A 170 2.70 -7.42 -1.03
CA ASP A 170 3.57 -8.46 -0.47
C ASP A 170 2.80 -9.73 -0.13
N VAL A 171 1.60 -9.61 0.43
CA VAL A 171 0.77 -10.79 0.70
C VAL A 171 0.31 -11.46 -0.58
N CYS A 172 -0.06 -10.69 -1.62
CA CYS A 172 -0.47 -11.26 -2.90
C CYS A 172 0.70 -11.98 -3.57
N LEU A 173 1.90 -11.40 -3.52
CA LEU A 173 3.09 -12.02 -4.10
C LEU A 173 3.50 -13.28 -3.33
N TYR A 174 3.41 -13.28 -1.99
CA TYR A 174 3.59 -14.50 -1.20
C TYR A 174 2.61 -15.60 -1.63
N LEU A 175 1.33 -15.29 -1.81
CA LEU A 175 0.31 -16.25 -2.24
C LEU A 175 0.59 -16.81 -3.65
N GLN A 176 1.07 -15.97 -4.56
CA GLN A 176 1.48 -16.41 -5.90
C GLN A 176 2.67 -17.37 -5.85
N LEU A 177 3.72 -17.02 -5.10
CA LEU A 177 4.97 -17.78 -5.04
C LEU A 177 4.86 -19.09 -4.24
N HIS A 178 4.19 -19.05 -3.08
CA HIS A 178 4.20 -20.17 -2.13
C HIS A 178 2.89 -20.96 -2.09
N GLU A 179 1.78 -20.39 -2.58
CA GLU A 179 0.46 -21.05 -2.59
C GLU A 179 -0.07 -21.27 -4.02
N ASN A 180 0.70 -20.92 -5.06
CA ASN A 180 0.35 -21.04 -6.47
C ASN A 180 -1.00 -20.38 -6.84
N LEU A 181 -1.40 -19.36 -6.08
CA LEU A 181 -2.68 -18.70 -6.27
C LEU A 181 -2.57 -17.60 -7.31
N ARG A 182 -3.41 -17.64 -8.35
CA ARG A 182 -3.57 -16.57 -9.34
C ARG A 182 -2.23 -16.07 -9.91
N THR A 183 -1.31 -16.98 -10.22
CA THR A 183 -0.01 -16.69 -10.86
C THR A 183 -0.16 -16.11 -12.28
N ASP A 184 -1.39 -16.09 -12.81
CA ASP A 184 -1.77 -15.41 -14.04
C ASP A 184 -1.84 -13.87 -13.91
N ILE A 185 -2.04 -13.34 -12.70
CA ILE A 185 -2.11 -11.89 -12.44
C ILE A 185 -0.69 -11.33 -12.34
N THR A 186 -0.45 -10.19 -13.00
CA THR A 186 0.78 -9.42 -12.78
C THR A 186 0.52 -8.30 -11.79
N LEU A 187 1.18 -8.34 -10.62
CA LEU A 187 1.11 -7.31 -9.59
C LEU A 187 2.08 -6.16 -9.91
N VAL A 188 1.61 -4.90 -9.77
CA VAL A 188 2.41 -3.70 -10.05
C VAL A 188 2.25 -2.70 -8.90
N PRO A 189 3.20 -2.61 -7.95
CA PRO A 189 3.16 -1.64 -6.87
C PRO A 189 3.42 -0.24 -7.41
N ILE A 190 2.49 0.69 -7.15
CA ILE A 190 2.57 2.05 -7.68
C ILE A 190 3.82 2.81 -7.19
N GLY A 191 4.35 2.46 -6.01
CA GLY A 191 5.53 3.11 -5.42
C GLY A 191 6.85 2.85 -6.16
N ASN A 192 6.89 1.83 -7.03
CA ASN A 192 8.12 1.43 -7.74
C ASN A 192 7.97 1.47 -9.27
N VAL A 193 6.77 1.79 -9.78
CA VAL A 193 6.45 1.71 -11.21
C VAL A 193 7.30 2.67 -12.07
N ASP A 194 7.89 3.70 -11.48
CA ASP A 194 8.77 4.65 -12.17
C ASP A 194 10.25 4.27 -12.19
N ARG A 195 10.67 3.24 -11.46
CA ARG A 195 12.08 2.88 -11.33
C ARG A 195 12.53 2.16 -12.61
N PRO A 196 13.57 2.64 -13.34
CA PRO A 196 14.01 2.01 -14.59
C PRO A 196 14.25 0.51 -14.50
N TRP A 197 14.90 0.06 -13.42
CA TRP A 197 15.14 -1.37 -13.18
C TRP A 197 13.82 -2.16 -13.06
N TYR A 198 12.79 -1.59 -12.44
CA TYR A 198 11.51 -2.26 -12.20
C TYR A 198 10.67 -2.28 -13.47
N VAL A 199 10.69 -1.20 -14.25
CA VAL A 199 10.07 -1.18 -15.59
C VAL A 199 10.70 -2.24 -16.48
N LYS A 200 12.03 -2.36 -16.46
CA LYS A 200 12.75 -3.42 -17.18
C LYS A 200 12.38 -4.82 -16.67
N PHE A 201 12.26 -4.99 -15.35
CA PHE A 201 11.82 -6.22 -14.73
C PHE A 201 10.39 -6.60 -15.18
N LEU A 202 9.43 -5.67 -15.14
CA LEU A 202 8.05 -5.91 -15.61
C LEU A 202 8.02 -6.30 -17.09
N LYS A 203 8.81 -5.63 -17.94
CA LYS A 203 8.90 -5.92 -19.38
C LYS A 203 9.38 -7.35 -19.64
N ASN A 204 10.33 -7.84 -18.85
CA ASN A 204 10.95 -9.15 -19.05
C ASN A 204 10.20 -10.27 -18.29
N GLY A 205 9.57 -9.94 -17.17
CA GLY A 205 9.06 -10.90 -16.20
C GLY A 205 10.19 -11.65 -15.49
N LEU A 206 9.79 -12.67 -14.71
CA LEU A 206 10.67 -13.64 -14.10
C LEU A 206 10.09 -15.03 -14.33
N GLU A 207 10.78 -15.85 -15.11
CA GLU A 207 10.28 -17.17 -15.51
C GLU A 207 9.90 -18.01 -14.28
N GLY A 208 8.71 -18.63 -14.33
CA GLY A 208 8.18 -19.45 -13.23
C GLY A 208 7.68 -18.66 -12.00
N ALA A 209 7.89 -17.34 -11.93
CA ALA A 209 7.52 -16.54 -10.75
C ALA A 209 6.62 -15.35 -11.08
N ILE A 210 7.02 -14.48 -12.01
CA ILE A 210 6.33 -13.22 -12.29
C ILE A 210 6.07 -13.08 -13.79
N LYS A 211 4.80 -12.96 -14.16
CA LYS A 211 4.38 -12.78 -15.54
C LYS A 211 4.71 -11.38 -16.04
N LYS A 212 5.32 -11.29 -17.22
CA LYS A 212 5.67 -10.02 -17.87
C LYS A 212 4.46 -9.14 -18.20
N VAL A 213 4.72 -7.84 -18.32
CA VAL A 213 3.83 -6.81 -18.87
C VAL A 213 4.35 -6.44 -20.26
N GLU A 214 3.45 -6.31 -21.23
CA GLU A 214 3.86 -5.84 -22.56
C GLU A 214 4.24 -4.37 -22.47
N LEU A 215 5.47 -4.03 -22.84
CA LEU A 215 6.00 -2.67 -22.82
C LEU A 215 6.81 -2.43 -24.09
N ASN A 216 6.33 -1.52 -24.93
CA ASN A 216 6.95 -1.16 -26.21
C ASN A 216 8.15 -0.20 -26.07
N LEU A 217 8.50 0.19 -24.83
CA LEU A 217 9.69 0.98 -24.55
C LEU A 217 10.96 0.19 -24.82
N THR A 218 11.91 0.81 -25.52
CA THR A 218 13.29 0.31 -25.64
C THR A 218 14.02 0.39 -24.31
N ASP A 219 15.09 -0.41 -24.15
CA ASP A 219 15.92 -0.36 -22.93
C ASP A 219 16.52 1.03 -22.70
N GLN A 220 16.88 1.74 -23.77
CA GLN A 220 17.36 3.13 -23.66
C GLN A 220 16.28 4.08 -23.15
N GLN A 221 15.04 3.95 -23.62
CA GLN A 221 13.92 4.76 -23.12
C GLN A 221 13.61 4.46 -21.65
N ILE A 222 13.73 3.20 -21.23
CA ILE A 222 13.55 2.81 -19.83
C ILE A 222 14.65 3.42 -18.95
N MET A 223 15.91 3.35 -19.38
CA MET A 223 17.02 3.93 -18.61
C MET A 223 16.97 5.46 -18.55
N ASP A 224 16.32 6.09 -19.53
CA ASP A 224 16.19 7.55 -19.64
C ASP A 224 14.82 8.05 -19.13
N ILE A 225 14.16 7.32 -18.23
CA ILE A 225 12.92 7.80 -17.58
C ILE A 225 13.24 9.03 -16.73
N HIS A 226 12.52 10.13 -16.99
CA HIS A 226 12.62 11.42 -16.31
C HIS A 226 11.27 12.14 -16.36
N PRO A 227 11.07 13.28 -15.66
CA PRO A 227 9.88 14.09 -15.88
C PRO A 227 9.76 14.55 -17.35
N PHE A 228 8.70 14.16 -18.02
CA PHE A 228 8.51 14.44 -19.45
C PHE A 228 7.77 15.77 -19.61
N LYS A 229 8.21 16.64 -20.52
CA LYS A 229 7.41 17.85 -20.85
C LYS A 229 6.03 17.41 -21.32
N TRP A 230 4.99 17.99 -20.71
CA TRP A 230 3.63 17.56 -20.97
C TRP A 230 2.68 18.74 -20.89
N ASP A 231 1.79 18.80 -21.88
CA ASP A 231 0.58 19.61 -21.84
C ASP A 231 -0.62 18.68 -21.85
N THR A 232 -1.79 19.18 -21.46
CA THR A 232 -3.01 18.41 -21.42
C THR A 232 -3.27 17.73 -22.76
N THR A 233 -3.20 16.40 -22.78
CA THR A 233 -3.19 15.59 -24.00
C THR A 233 -4.31 14.57 -23.98
N MET A 234 -4.96 14.39 -25.13
CA MET A 234 -5.97 13.35 -25.34
C MET A 234 -5.28 12.05 -25.77
N VAL A 235 -5.26 11.06 -24.88
CA VAL A 235 -4.76 9.72 -25.20
C VAL A 235 -5.88 8.93 -25.87
N SER A 236 -5.54 8.07 -26.83
CA SER A 236 -6.49 7.28 -27.61
C SER A 236 -5.97 5.87 -27.84
N ILE A 237 -6.69 4.85 -27.36
CA ILE A 237 -6.26 3.45 -27.42
C ILE A 237 -7.34 2.55 -28.01
N LYS A 238 -6.90 1.50 -28.69
CA LYS A 238 -7.80 0.50 -29.27
C LYS A 238 -8.45 -0.33 -28.16
N VAL A 239 -9.74 -0.61 -28.30
CA VAL A 239 -10.47 -1.60 -27.49
C VAL A 239 -10.48 -2.93 -28.24
N SER A 240 -10.31 -4.03 -27.50
CA SER A 240 -10.38 -5.38 -28.07
C SER A 240 -11.76 -5.67 -28.67
N SER A 241 -11.86 -6.59 -29.62
CA SER A 241 -13.14 -7.00 -30.18
C SER A 241 -14.10 -7.53 -29.12
N ASP A 242 -13.57 -8.22 -28.11
CA ASP A 242 -14.36 -8.75 -26.99
C ASP A 242 -14.86 -7.63 -26.07
N GLY A 243 -13.99 -6.66 -25.77
CA GLY A 243 -14.38 -5.46 -25.02
C GLY A 243 -15.45 -4.65 -25.75
N LYS A 244 -15.35 -4.51 -27.08
CA LYS A 244 -16.38 -3.84 -27.88
C LYS A 244 -17.73 -4.56 -27.79
N ARG A 245 -17.75 -5.89 -27.85
CA ARG A 245 -18.98 -6.68 -27.64
C ARG A 245 -19.51 -6.54 -26.22
N GLN A 246 -18.63 -6.62 -25.21
CA GLN A 246 -19.01 -6.50 -23.80
C GLN A 246 -19.70 -5.16 -23.48
N PHE A 247 -19.20 -4.06 -24.05
CA PHE A 247 -19.69 -2.71 -23.78
C PHE A 247 -20.57 -2.13 -24.91
N SER A 248 -21.02 -2.97 -25.85
CA SER A 248 -21.87 -2.55 -26.99
C SER A 248 -21.31 -1.37 -27.80
N LEU A 249 -20.00 -1.38 -28.06
CA LEU A 249 -19.26 -0.32 -28.74
C LEU A 249 -19.15 -0.59 -30.25
N THR A 250 -19.03 0.49 -31.04
CA THR A 250 -18.87 0.39 -32.50
C THR A 250 -17.48 -0.12 -32.89
N ASP A 251 -17.37 -0.65 -34.11
CA ASP A 251 -16.10 -1.21 -34.62
C ASP A 251 -14.97 -0.19 -34.69
N ASN A 252 -15.28 1.09 -34.93
CA ASN A 252 -14.29 2.17 -34.98
C ASN A 252 -14.09 2.87 -33.63
N TYR A 253 -14.71 2.37 -32.56
CA TYR A 253 -14.56 2.96 -31.24
C TYR A 253 -13.11 2.88 -30.72
N LEU A 254 -12.65 4.01 -30.18
CA LEU A 254 -11.38 4.15 -29.46
C LEU A 254 -11.71 4.63 -28.04
N PHE A 255 -11.04 4.04 -27.05
CA PHE A 255 -11.11 4.55 -25.68
C PHE A 255 -10.21 5.77 -25.58
N GLN A 256 -10.77 6.91 -25.19
CA GLN A 256 -10.07 8.19 -25.10
C GLN A 256 -10.26 8.82 -23.73
N TRP A 257 -9.18 9.32 -23.13
CA TRP A 257 -9.23 10.08 -21.88
C TRP A 257 -8.14 11.16 -21.80
N GLN A 258 -8.46 12.24 -21.12
CA GLN A 258 -7.61 13.42 -21.04
C GLN A 258 -6.61 13.25 -19.90
N VAL A 259 -5.33 13.48 -20.21
CA VAL A 259 -4.24 13.39 -19.22
C VAL A 259 -3.65 14.76 -19.01
N GLU A 260 -3.86 15.28 -17.80
CA GLU A 260 -3.28 16.54 -17.36
C GLU A 260 -1.87 16.35 -16.79
N PRO A 261 -1.03 17.40 -16.80
CA PRO A 261 0.25 17.40 -16.09
C PRO A 261 0.09 17.18 -14.57
N ASP A 262 1.07 16.54 -13.94
CA ASP A 262 1.14 16.32 -12.48
C ASP A 262 2.38 16.88 -11.81
N LEU A 263 3.34 17.38 -12.59
CA LEU A 263 4.52 18.05 -12.09
C LEU A 263 4.63 19.45 -12.65
N PHE A 264 5.11 20.38 -11.81
CA PHE A 264 5.20 21.80 -12.14
C PHE A 264 6.56 22.34 -11.72
N SER A 265 7.12 23.24 -12.52
CA SER A 265 8.33 23.98 -12.18
C SER A 265 8.05 25.47 -12.12
N GLU A 266 8.66 26.14 -11.13
CA GLU A 266 8.67 27.60 -11.01
C GLU A 266 9.44 28.28 -12.16
N ARG A 267 10.20 27.53 -12.96
CA ARG A 267 10.84 28.08 -14.15
C ARG A 267 9.79 28.38 -15.20
N MET A 268 9.79 29.61 -15.69
CA MET A 268 8.86 30.07 -16.72
C MET A 268 9.19 29.48 -18.10
N HIS A 269 8.15 29.26 -18.91
CA HIS A 269 8.25 28.78 -20.28
C HIS A 269 8.62 29.89 -21.28
N SER A 270 8.21 31.13 -21.03
CA SER A 270 8.32 32.22 -22.02
C SER A 270 9.74 32.80 -22.11
N LYS A 271 10.33 32.71 -23.31
CA LYS A 271 11.43 33.56 -23.80
C LYS A 271 10.98 34.43 -24.98
N ILE A 272 9.70 34.38 -25.33
CA ILE A 272 9.13 35.01 -26.52
C ILE A 272 8.50 36.33 -26.11
N GLU A 273 8.91 37.41 -26.78
CA GLU A 273 8.35 38.74 -26.58
C GLU A 273 6.83 38.69 -26.80
N SER A 274 6.04 39.24 -25.86
CA SER A 274 4.57 39.21 -25.76
C SER A 274 3.89 37.96 -25.17
N GLU A 275 4.60 36.87 -24.87
CA GLU A 275 4.00 35.70 -24.23
C GLU A 275 3.95 35.84 -22.71
N LYS A 276 2.77 35.63 -22.10
CA LYS A 276 2.61 35.60 -20.64
C LYS A 276 3.40 34.41 -20.08
N ALA A 277 4.30 34.71 -19.15
CA ALA A 277 5.05 33.70 -18.43
C ALA A 277 4.11 32.70 -17.74
N LYS A 278 4.31 31.40 -18.01
CA LYS A 278 3.61 30.29 -17.35
C LYS A 278 4.62 29.30 -16.78
N ASN A 279 4.24 28.65 -15.68
CA ASN A 279 4.98 27.53 -15.13
C ASN A 279 5.16 26.45 -16.18
N ARG A 280 6.33 25.82 -16.19
CA ARG A 280 6.53 24.62 -17.01
C ARG A 280 5.80 23.44 -16.37
N THR A 281 5.11 22.68 -17.20
CA THR A 281 4.32 21.51 -16.83
C THR A 281 4.99 20.24 -17.34
N TYR A 282 4.91 19.18 -16.55
CA TYR A 282 5.50 17.89 -16.84
C TYR A 282 4.58 16.74 -16.44
N LEU A 283 4.77 15.60 -17.08
CA LEU A 283 4.25 14.31 -16.67
C LEU A 283 5.31 13.62 -15.79
N SER A 284 4.89 13.13 -14.63
CA SER A 284 5.77 12.34 -13.78
C SER A 284 6.17 11.03 -14.45
N PRO A 285 7.37 10.50 -14.11
CA PRO A 285 7.75 9.14 -14.45
C PRO A 285 6.67 8.09 -14.15
N GLN A 286 6.03 8.17 -12.98
CA GLN A 286 4.99 7.21 -12.57
C GLN A 286 3.80 7.24 -13.53
N ARG A 287 3.30 8.43 -13.85
CA ARG A 287 2.16 8.57 -14.75
C ARG A 287 2.53 8.21 -16.18
N ALA A 288 3.74 8.54 -16.64
CA ALA A 288 4.22 8.13 -17.96
C ALA A 288 4.24 6.60 -18.14
N ILE A 289 4.74 5.87 -17.14
CA ILE A 289 4.75 4.40 -17.19
C ILE A 289 3.33 3.82 -17.05
N LEU A 290 2.45 4.43 -16.25
CA LEU A 290 1.03 4.07 -16.23
C LEU A 290 0.41 4.16 -17.63
N LEU A 291 0.61 5.28 -18.34
CA LEU A 291 0.10 5.46 -19.70
C LEU A 291 0.64 4.35 -20.62
N GLN A 292 1.94 4.10 -20.58
CA GLN A 292 2.57 3.07 -21.42
C GLN A 292 1.99 1.67 -21.15
N ILE A 293 1.83 1.29 -19.88
CA ILE A 293 1.22 -0.01 -19.52
C ILE A 293 -0.20 -0.09 -20.06
N VAL A 294 -1.01 0.95 -19.88
CA VAL A 294 -2.39 0.98 -20.35
C VAL A 294 -2.46 0.90 -21.87
N GLU A 295 -1.69 1.71 -22.60
CA GLU A 295 -1.63 1.71 -24.06
C GLU A 295 -1.25 0.34 -24.64
N ASP A 296 -0.26 -0.32 -24.04
CA ASP A 296 0.29 -1.58 -24.59
C ASP A 296 -0.53 -2.82 -24.21
N ASN A 297 -1.34 -2.75 -23.14
CA ASN A 297 -1.99 -3.92 -22.55
C ASN A 297 -3.52 -3.88 -22.55
N PHE A 298 -4.17 -2.72 -22.58
CA PHE A 298 -5.63 -2.62 -22.37
C PHE A 298 -6.47 -3.46 -23.36
N SER A 299 -6.00 -3.60 -24.60
CA SER A 299 -6.66 -4.44 -25.61
C SER A 299 -6.35 -5.94 -25.51
N LYS A 300 -5.44 -6.34 -24.63
CA LYS A 300 -4.92 -7.72 -24.52
C LYS A 300 -5.32 -8.40 -23.22
N ARG A 301 -5.36 -7.65 -22.11
CA ARG A 301 -5.68 -8.19 -20.78
C ARG A 301 -6.35 -7.14 -19.88
N PRO A 302 -7.20 -7.55 -18.93
CA PRO A 302 -7.84 -6.63 -17.99
C PRO A 302 -6.81 -5.86 -17.15
N ILE A 303 -7.13 -4.61 -16.82
CA ILE A 303 -6.31 -3.77 -15.93
C ILE A 303 -7.17 -3.38 -14.72
N TYR A 304 -6.63 -3.64 -13.54
CA TYR A 304 -7.27 -3.38 -12.25
C TYR A 304 -6.39 -2.48 -11.40
N PHE A 305 -7.05 -1.73 -10.51
CA PHE A 305 -6.42 -0.87 -9.54
C PHE A 305 -6.94 -1.21 -8.16
N SER A 306 -6.04 -1.30 -7.18
CA SER A 306 -6.38 -1.33 -5.77
C SER A 306 -7.25 -0.13 -5.41
N ASN A 307 -8.35 -0.34 -4.69
CA ASN A 307 -9.12 0.78 -4.13
C ASN A 307 -8.40 1.45 -2.93
N PHE A 308 -7.20 0.96 -2.58
CA PHE A 308 -6.29 1.56 -1.60
C PHE A 308 -5.17 2.40 -2.24
N CYS A 309 -5.10 2.47 -3.58
CA CYS A 309 -4.13 3.30 -4.30
C CYS A 309 -4.41 4.80 -4.11
N SER A 310 -3.34 5.62 -4.12
CA SER A 310 -3.47 7.07 -4.12
C SER A 310 -4.17 7.57 -5.39
N PRO A 311 -5.23 8.40 -5.28
CA PRO A 311 -5.91 8.98 -6.44
C PRO A 311 -5.02 9.83 -7.34
N THR A 312 -3.90 10.34 -6.82
CA THR A 312 -2.95 11.17 -7.58
C THR A 312 -2.27 10.40 -8.72
N PHE A 313 -2.26 9.06 -8.66
CA PHE A 313 -1.61 8.20 -9.66
C PHE A 313 -2.41 8.09 -10.96
N TYR A 314 -3.75 8.03 -10.89
CA TYR A 314 -4.60 7.51 -11.97
C TYR A 314 -4.60 8.30 -13.28
N GLY A 315 -4.12 9.55 -13.30
CA GLY A 315 -4.03 10.34 -14.54
C GLY A 315 -5.36 10.50 -15.28
N GLY A 316 -6.46 10.64 -14.53
CA GLY A 316 -7.83 10.78 -15.06
C GLY A 316 -8.57 9.47 -15.33
N LEU A 317 -7.91 8.31 -15.24
CA LEU A 317 -8.54 7.01 -15.51
C LEU A 317 -9.65 6.63 -14.52
N ASN A 318 -9.66 7.22 -13.32
CA ASN A 318 -10.59 6.88 -12.26
C ASN A 318 -12.07 7.13 -12.60
N VAL A 319 -12.38 7.96 -13.59
CA VAL A 319 -13.77 8.16 -14.05
C VAL A 319 -14.28 7.02 -14.93
N TYR A 320 -13.39 6.10 -15.33
CA TYR A 320 -13.68 4.91 -16.14
C TYR A 320 -13.58 3.61 -15.30
N PHE A 321 -13.42 3.74 -13.98
CA PHE A 321 -13.32 2.63 -13.05
C PHE A 321 -14.69 2.04 -12.73
N GLN A 322 -14.84 0.75 -12.96
CA GLN A 322 -15.93 -0.03 -12.40
C GLN A 322 -15.45 -0.67 -11.11
N ASN A 323 -16.01 -0.22 -9.98
CA ASN A 323 -15.64 -0.71 -8.66
C ASN A 323 -16.19 -2.13 -8.44
N CYS A 324 -15.31 -3.09 -8.14
CA CYS A 324 -15.64 -4.50 -7.93
C CYS A 324 -15.59 -4.92 -6.45
N GLY A 325 -15.28 -3.98 -5.53
CA GLY A 325 -15.12 -4.20 -4.10
C GLY A 325 -13.76 -3.72 -3.59
N LEU A 326 -12.77 -4.61 -3.52
CA LEU A 326 -11.41 -4.26 -3.09
C LEU A 326 -10.56 -3.64 -4.22
N VAL A 327 -10.97 -3.90 -5.46
CA VAL A 327 -10.31 -3.43 -6.67
C VAL A 327 -11.31 -2.77 -7.61
N SER A 328 -10.82 -1.93 -8.49
CA SER A 328 -11.58 -1.33 -9.59
C SER A 328 -11.03 -1.77 -10.94
N ARG A 329 -11.92 -2.21 -11.84
CA ARG A 329 -11.58 -2.54 -13.22
C ARG A 329 -11.57 -1.27 -14.07
N LEU A 330 -10.53 -1.07 -14.88
CA LEU A 330 -10.54 -0.05 -15.93
C LEU A 330 -11.43 -0.51 -17.09
N THR A 331 -12.40 0.33 -17.47
CA THR A 331 -13.35 0.05 -18.56
C THR A 331 -13.17 1.07 -19.70
N PRO A 332 -13.64 0.76 -20.93
CA PRO A 332 -13.53 1.69 -22.05
C PRO A 332 -14.60 2.80 -22.03
N ILE A 333 -15.56 2.76 -21.09
CA ILE A 333 -16.68 3.70 -21.02
C ILE A 333 -16.61 4.53 -19.75
N LEU A 334 -17.17 5.74 -19.79
CA LEU A 334 -17.34 6.53 -18.57
C LEU A 334 -18.26 5.76 -17.61
N THR A 335 -17.77 5.47 -16.42
CA THR A 335 -18.53 4.73 -15.39
C THR A 335 -19.00 5.65 -14.28
N LYS A 336 -18.24 6.71 -13.98
CA LYS A 336 -18.57 7.68 -12.94
C LYS A 336 -19.96 8.26 -13.17
N ASP A 337 -20.76 8.31 -12.11
CA ASP A 337 -22.13 8.83 -12.11
C ASP A 337 -23.09 8.06 -13.05
N THR A 338 -22.79 6.78 -13.32
CA THR A 338 -23.65 5.86 -14.11
C THR A 338 -23.88 4.55 -13.38
N ASP A 339 -24.84 3.74 -13.86
CA ASP A 339 -25.09 2.38 -13.35
C ASP A 339 -23.89 1.43 -13.53
N PHE A 340 -22.91 1.78 -14.38
CA PHE A 340 -21.69 1.00 -14.58
C PHE A 340 -20.60 1.27 -13.54
N ALA A 341 -20.80 2.25 -12.64
CA ALA A 341 -19.84 2.58 -11.57
C ALA A 341 -19.49 1.37 -10.67
N PHE A 342 -20.43 0.44 -10.49
CA PHE A 342 -20.29 -0.68 -9.56
C PHE A 342 -20.62 -2.03 -10.22
N ASP A 343 -19.70 -2.99 -10.11
CA ASP A 343 -19.96 -4.39 -10.40
C ASP A 343 -20.50 -5.09 -9.15
N HIS A 344 -21.82 -4.99 -8.96
CA HIS A 344 -22.51 -5.61 -7.84
C HIS A 344 -22.41 -7.14 -7.84
N SER A 345 -22.13 -7.79 -8.99
CA SER A 345 -21.93 -9.24 -9.02
C SER A 345 -20.62 -9.61 -8.33
N LYS A 346 -19.53 -8.96 -8.72
CA LYS A 346 -18.21 -9.12 -8.10
C LYS A 346 -18.22 -8.74 -6.62
N MET A 347 -18.95 -7.69 -6.23
CA MET A 347 -19.09 -7.33 -4.82
C MET A 347 -19.83 -8.40 -4.01
N LYS A 348 -20.86 -9.02 -4.57
CA LYS A 348 -21.57 -10.14 -3.92
C LYS A 348 -20.69 -11.38 -3.82
N GLU A 349 -19.87 -11.66 -4.83
CA GLU A 349 -18.87 -12.74 -4.80
C GLU A 349 -17.81 -12.50 -3.73
N LEU A 350 -17.37 -11.26 -3.56
CA LEU A 350 -16.43 -10.86 -2.51
C LEU A 350 -17.03 -11.11 -1.11
N LEU A 351 -18.28 -10.69 -0.88
CA LEU A 351 -18.98 -10.81 0.41
C LEU A 351 -19.70 -12.16 0.58
N GLN A 352 -19.03 -13.25 0.21
CA GLN A 352 -19.48 -14.61 0.55
C GLN A 352 -18.80 -15.09 1.83
N GLU A 353 -19.52 -15.85 2.65
CA GLU A 353 -19.06 -16.27 3.98
C GLU A 353 -17.68 -16.95 3.97
N GLN A 354 -17.40 -17.80 2.98
CA GLN A 354 -16.11 -18.50 2.89
C GLN A 354 -14.91 -17.58 2.67
N ASN A 355 -15.15 -16.33 2.25
CA ASN A 355 -14.11 -15.34 2.01
C ASN A 355 -13.79 -14.49 3.26
N LEU A 356 -14.52 -14.67 4.37
CA LEU A 356 -14.44 -13.78 5.55
C LEU A 356 -14.14 -14.54 6.86
N ILE A 357 -13.77 -15.82 6.77
CA ILE A 357 -13.71 -16.74 7.92
C ILE A 357 -12.55 -16.44 8.88
N ASN A 358 -11.48 -15.82 8.40
CA ASN A 358 -10.24 -15.61 9.16
C ASN A 358 -10.13 -14.20 9.76
N PHE A 359 -10.99 -13.25 9.40
CA PHE A 359 -10.84 -11.87 9.87
C PHE A 359 -10.94 -11.69 11.39
N LYS A 360 -11.66 -12.57 12.09
CA LYS A 360 -11.67 -12.58 13.57
C LYS A 360 -10.33 -12.95 14.20
N THR A 361 -9.41 -13.59 13.48
CA THR A 361 -8.07 -13.89 14.01
C THR A 361 -7.21 -12.63 14.15
N LEU A 362 -7.64 -11.49 13.57
CA LEU A 362 -6.94 -10.22 13.64
C LEU A 362 -6.69 -9.77 15.09
N ILE A 363 -7.63 -9.97 16.02
CA ILE A 363 -7.46 -9.60 17.44
C ILE A 363 -6.21 -10.25 18.06
N ASN A 364 -5.88 -11.47 17.64
CA ASN A 364 -4.75 -12.24 18.19
C ASN A 364 -3.45 -12.08 17.37
N SER A 365 -3.52 -11.36 16.25
CA SER A 365 -2.40 -11.19 15.31
C SER A 365 -2.43 -9.80 14.69
N ASP A 366 -2.73 -8.82 15.52
CA ASP A 366 -2.82 -7.42 15.14
C ASP A 366 -1.45 -6.94 14.65
N MET A 367 -1.47 -6.25 13.52
CA MET A 367 -0.36 -5.46 12.99
C MET A 367 -0.86 -4.02 12.87
N PRO A 368 -0.68 -3.18 13.91
CA PRO A 368 -1.33 -1.86 14.01
C PRO A 368 -1.22 -1.00 12.75
N ARG A 369 -0.08 -1.08 12.04
CA ARG A 369 0.15 -0.32 10.81
C ARG A 369 -0.77 -0.69 9.64
N ILE A 370 -1.31 -1.91 9.60
CA ILE A 370 -2.06 -2.42 8.44
C ILE A 370 -3.38 -3.10 8.78
N SER A 371 -3.63 -3.51 10.02
CA SER A 371 -4.87 -4.21 10.43
C SER A 371 -6.15 -3.45 10.07
N GLY A 372 -6.10 -2.10 10.09
CA GLY A 372 -7.23 -1.26 9.71
C GLY A 372 -7.75 -1.49 8.28
N ILE A 373 -6.98 -2.14 7.41
CA ILE A 373 -7.39 -2.48 6.04
C ILE A 373 -8.59 -3.42 5.98
N ILE A 374 -8.74 -4.32 6.95
CA ILE A 374 -9.86 -5.27 6.99
C ILE A 374 -11.15 -4.55 7.35
N VAL A 375 -11.06 -3.68 8.34
CA VAL A 375 -12.21 -2.93 8.85
C VAL A 375 -12.66 -1.89 7.82
N SER A 376 -11.73 -1.12 7.25
CA SER A 376 -12.05 -0.05 6.28
C SER A 376 -12.24 -0.55 4.84
N GLY A 377 -11.56 -1.62 4.43
CA GLY A 377 -11.52 -2.05 3.02
C GLY A 377 -12.82 -2.66 2.52
N TYR A 378 -13.55 -3.37 3.39
CA TYR A 378 -14.83 -3.99 3.03
C TYR A 378 -16.02 -3.06 3.25
N TYR A 379 -15.84 -1.99 4.03
CA TYR A 379 -16.90 -1.03 4.37
C TYR A 379 -17.57 -0.46 3.13
N ASN A 380 -16.80 0.07 2.19
CA ASN A 380 -17.36 0.64 0.96
C ASN A 380 -18.16 -0.41 0.17
N THR A 381 -17.74 -1.67 0.16
CA THR A 381 -18.47 -2.74 -0.53
C THR A 381 -19.81 -3.03 0.15
N LEU A 382 -19.80 -3.10 1.49
CA LEU A 382 -21.02 -3.29 2.29
C LEU A 382 -22.02 -2.16 2.06
N LEU A 383 -21.57 -0.91 2.10
CA LEU A 383 -22.39 0.28 1.83
C LEU A 383 -23.07 0.19 0.46
N ASN A 384 -22.28 0.03 -0.60
CA ASN A 384 -22.79 0.03 -1.96
C ASN A 384 -23.83 -1.09 -2.19
N LEU A 385 -23.60 -2.28 -1.60
CA LEU A 385 -24.59 -3.37 -1.70
C LEU A 385 -25.84 -3.14 -0.86
N SER A 386 -25.69 -2.55 0.34
CA SER A 386 -26.81 -2.19 1.21
C SER A 386 -27.74 -1.20 0.51
N GLU A 387 -27.19 -0.08 0.01
CA GLU A 387 -27.93 0.92 -0.77
C GLU A 387 -28.63 0.30 -1.99
N ARG A 388 -27.94 -0.59 -2.72
CA ARG A 388 -28.52 -1.29 -3.86
C ARG A 388 -29.72 -2.16 -3.46
N TYR A 389 -29.63 -2.87 -2.34
CA TYR A 389 -30.74 -3.69 -1.84
C TYR A 389 -31.93 -2.84 -1.40
N GLU A 390 -31.69 -1.65 -0.81
CA GLU A 390 -32.77 -0.71 -0.51
C GLU A 390 -33.46 -0.21 -1.78
N MET A 391 -32.70 0.26 -2.77
CA MET A 391 -33.24 0.75 -4.05
C MET A 391 -34.05 -0.32 -4.80
N THR A 392 -33.71 -1.60 -4.61
CA THR A 392 -34.39 -2.74 -5.26
C THR A 392 -35.45 -3.39 -4.38
N ASN A 393 -35.69 -2.90 -3.16
CA ASN A 393 -36.56 -3.52 -2.15
C ASN A 393 -36.20 -4.99 -1.82
N ASP A 394 -34.92 -5.37 -1.91
CA ASP A 394 -34.42 -6.70 -1.55
C ASP A 394 -34.09 -6.79 -0.05
N LEU A 395 -35.14 -6.90 0.78
CA LEU A 395 -35.00 -7.04 2.23
C LEU A 395 -34.22 -8.29 2.65
N LYS A 396 -34.27 -9.36 1.85
CA LYS A 396 -33.55 -10.61 2.15
C LYS A 396 -32.05 -10.41 1.95
N GLY A 397 -31.65 -9.79 0.84
CA GLY A 397 -30.25 -9.42 0.58
C GLY A 397 -29.68 -8.55 1.69
N LYS A 398 -30.43 -7.52 2.11
CA LYS A 398 -30.03 -6.63 3.19
C LYS A 398 -29.85 -7.35 4.54
N ASN A 399 -30.82 -8.18 4.94
CA ASN A 399 -30.72 -8.97 6.17
C ASN A 399 -29.56 -9.97 6.15
N ASN A 400 -29.29 -10.60 5.00
CA ASN A 400 -28.15 -11.49 4.86
C ASN A 400 -26.82 -10.73 5.01
N LEU A 401 -26.72 -9.54 4.43
CA LEU A 401 -25.54 -8.67 4.55
C LEU A 401 -25.27 -8.27 6.01
N LYS A 402 -26.34 -7.95 6.75
CA LYS A 402 -26.29 -7.68 8.19
C LYS A 402 -25.71 -8.85 8.97
N LEU A 403 -26.29 -10.04 8.79
CA LEU A 403 -25.85 -11.25 9.49
C LEU A 403 -24.40 -11.60 9.15
N LEU A 404 -23.99 -11.40 7.90
CA LEU A 404 -22.62 -11.61 7.46
C LEU A 404 -21.67 -10.65 8.17
N PHE A 405 -22.01 -9.36 8.24
CA PHE A 405 -21.23 -8.36 8.95
C PHE A 405 -21.09 -8.69 10.44
N GLU A 406 -22.21 -8.94 11.14
CA GLU A 406 -22.19 -9.30 12.56
C GLU A 406 -21.37 -10.56 12.83
N LYS A 407 -21.44 -11.55 11.93
CA LYS A 407 -20.77 -12.83 12.11
C LYS A 407 -19.27 -12.76 11.85
N HIS A 408 -18.82 -11.99 10.86
CA HIS A 408 -17.44 -12.08 10.35
C HIS A 408 -16.65 -10.76 10.35
N LEU A 409 -17.31 -9.62 10.21
CA LEU A 409 -16.65 -8.31 10.06
C LEU A 409 -16.82 -7.38 11.28
N LYS A 410 -17.74 -7.70 12.20
CA LYS A 410 -17.77 -7.14 13.56
C LYS A 410 -16.72 -7.86 14.41
N ILE A 411 -15.47 -7.52 14.16
CA ILE A 411 -14.29 -8.20 14.72
C ILE A 411 -14.08 -7.77 16.16
N GLY A 412 -14.41 -6.54 16.53
CA GLY A 412 -14.05 -5.92 17.80
C GLY A 412 -12.67 -5.26 17.77
N TYR A 413 -12.13 -4.97 16.57
CA TYR A 413 -10.83 -4.32 16.41
C TYR A 413 -10.95 -2.80 16.56
N ASP A 414 -11.89 -2.21 15.82
CA ASP A 414 -12.27 -0.80 15.93
C ASP A 414 -13.76 -0.75 16.23
N THR A 415 -14.11 -0.94 17.49
CA THR A 415 -15.51 -1.04 17.91
C THR A 415 -16.30 0.24 17.65
N GLU A 416 -15.66 1.41 17.61
CA GLU A 416 -16.33 2.66 17.30
C GLU A 416 -16.74 2.66 15.82
N PHE A 417 -15.78 2.45 14.93
CA PHE A 417 -16.04 2.38 13.50
C PHE A 417 -17.01 1.25 13.13
N GLU A 418 -16.80 0.03 13.65
CA GLU A 418 -17.69 -1.10 13.40
C GLU A 418 -19.15 -0.83 13.82
N ASN A 419 -19.35 -0.11 14.94
CA ASN A 419 -20.69 0.30 15.37
C ASN A 419 -21.26 1.43 14.51
N GLU A 420 -20.43 2.32 13.96
CA GLU A 420 -20.90 3.31 12.98
C GLU A 420 -21.41 2.64 11.70
N ILE A 421 -20.67 1.67 11.17
CA ILE A 421 -21.11 0.88 10.01
C ILE A 421 -22.46 0.23 10.30
N TYR A 422 -22.55 -0.43 11.45
CA TYR A 422 -23.75 -1.14 11.85
C TYR A 422 -24.96 -0.20 11.95
N LYS A 423 -24.79 1.02 12.47
CA LYS A 423 -25.89 2.00 12.60
C LYS A 423 -26.34 2.62 11.28
N LYS A 424 -25.40 2.86 10.35
CA LYS A 424 -25.72 3.52 9.07
C LYS A 424 -26.52 2.59 8.14
N GLU A 425 -26.28 1.29 8.22
CA GLU A 425 -26.65 0.38 7.14
C GLU A 425 -27.56 -0.80 7.52
N MET A 426 -27.63 -1.15 8.80
CA MET A 426 -28.21 -2.41 9.26
C MET A 426 -29.26 -2.21 10.34
#